data_AF-A0A554LH54-F1
#
_entry.id   AF-A0A554LH54-F1
#
_cell.length_a   1.000
_cell.length_b   1.000
_cell.length_c   1.000
_cell.angle_alpha   90.00
_cell.angle_beta   90.00
_cell.angle_gamma   90.00
#
_symmetry.space_group_name_H-M   'P 1'
#
loop_
_entity.id
_entity.type
_entity.pdbx_description
1 polymer ?
#
loop_
_entity_poly.entity_id
_entity_poly.type
_entity_poly.pdbx_seq_one_letter_code
_entity_poly.pdbx_strand_id
1 'polypeptide(L)'
;IDKIYEILVYALFSTIVRALRAQITLEILNDDKQLLVDFQPFIKMVLGIDAKNTKIILPAALYRAGVANAADRGLDMWANFGLAIQVKHLTLTPELIEDVANGIAADRIVIVCIDSEKTAIENLLSQVGWGEKIQGIITMDDLDQWYKICLSGKYKNNLGKNLLKDVEREFNLEFPSNSELLPFIKERGYNKLKKSDRW
;
A
#
# COMPACT_ATOMS: atom_id res chain seq x y z
N ILE A 1 5.71 5.78 14.66
CA ILE A 1 4.45 5.00 14.69
C ILE A 1 3.92 4.85 13.26
N ASP A 2 3.84 5.95 12.51
CA ASP A 2 3.33 6.02 11.14
C ASP A 2 3.95 4.97 10.19
N LYS A 3 5.27 4.83 10.17
CA LYS A 3 5.93 3.80 9.33
C LYS A 3 5.55 2.37 9.67
N ILE A 4 5.34 2.06 10.95
CA ILE A 4 4.87 0.73 11.37
C ILE A 4 3.42 0.54 10.89
N TYR A 5 2.59 1.57 11.01
CA TYR A 5 1.21 1.52 10.54
C TYR A 5 1.13 1.32 9.01
N GLU A 6 1.94 2.05 8.23
CA GLU A 6 2.10 1.84 6.78
C GLU A 6 2.51 0.40 6.44
N ILE A 7 3.48 -0.18 7.16
CA ILE A 7 3.92 -1.57 6.98
C ILE A 7 2.75 -2.53 7.19
N LEU A 8 1.99 -2.35 8.28
CA LEU A 8 0.87 -3.22 8.62
C LEU A 8 -0.25 -3.13 7.58
N VAL A 9 -0.59 -1.93 7.12
CA VAL A 9 -1.59 -1.73 6.05
C VAL A 9 -1.11 -2.39 4.76
N TYR A 10 0.14 -2.13 4.36
CA TYR A 10 0.71 -2.67 3.13
C TYR A 10 0.72 -4.20 3.12
N ALA A 11 1.22 -4.82 4.20
CA ALA A 11 1.31 -6.27 4.32
C ALA A 11 -0.07 -6.93 4.26
N LEU A 12 -1.06 -6.34 4.94
CA LEU A 12 -2.44 -6.79 4.89
C LEU A 12 -3.00 -6.74 3.47
N PHE A 13 -2.94 -5.58 2.83
CA PHE A 13 -3.55 -5.40 1.51
C PHE A 13 -2.86 -6.26 0.46
N SER A 14 -1.53 -6.32 0.47
CA SER A 14 -0.76 -7.17 -0.44
C SER A 14 -1.06 -8.65 -0.25
N THR A 15 -1.24 -9.10 0.99
CA THR A 15 -1.65 -10.49 1.27
C THR A 15 -3.04 -10.79 0.73
N ILE A 16 -4.01 -9.89 0.94
CA ILE A 16 -5.38 -10.05 0.43
C ILE A 16 -5.41 -10.06 -1.10
N VAL A 17 -4.76 -9.09 -1.76
CA VAL A 17 -4.69 -9.00 -3.23
C VAL A 17 -4.10 -10.28 -3.83
N ARG A 18 -3.01 -10.80 -3.27
CA ARG A 18 -2.39 -12.06 -3.72
C ARG A 18 -3.30 -13.26 -3.46
N ALA A 19 -3.98 -13.31 -2.31
CA ALA A 19 -4.89 -14.39 -1.97
C ALA A 19 -6.13 -14.45 -2.89
N LEU A 20 -6.63 -13.28 -3.31
CA LEU A 20 -7.71 -13.15 -4.30
C LEU A 20 -7.26 -13.50 -5.71
N ARG A 21 -5.95 -13.64 -5.95
CA ARG A 21 -5.36 -13.83 -7.29
C ARG A 21 -5.84 -12.76 -8.28
N ALA A 22 -5.98 -11.53 -7.79
CA ALA A 22 -6.41 -10.41 -8.61
C ALA A 22 -5.43 -10.16 -9.76
N GLN A 23 -5.96 -9.83 -10.92
CA GLN A 23 -5.20 -9.59 -12.14
C GLN A 23 -5.65 -8.28 -12.80
N ILE A 24 -4.72 -7.66 -13.50
CA ILE A 24 -4.94 -6.48 -14.32
C ILE A 24 -4.74 -6.87 -15.79
N THR A 25 -5.49 -6.25 -16.67
CA THR A 25 -5.38 -6.46 -18.12
C THR A 25 -5.01 -5.14 -18.76
N LEU A 26 -3.93 -5.14 -19.54
CA LEU A 26 -3.61 -4.06 -20.46
C LEU A 26 -3.96 -4.55 -21.87
N GLU A 27 -4.76 -3.76 -22.57
CA GLU A 27 -5.28 -4.12 -23.90
C GLU A 27 -5.32 -2.89 -24.81
N ILE A 28 -4.79 -3.03 -26.03
CA ILE A 28 -4.96 -2.03 -27.07
C ILE A 28 -6.27 -2.33 -27.79
N LEU A 29 -7.23 -1.42 -27.66
CA LEU A 29 -8.55 -1.50 -28.29
C LEU A 29 -8.61 -0.82 -29.67
N ASN A 30 -7.57 -0.07 -30.04
CA ASN A 30 -7.50 0.55 -31.35
C ASN A 30 -7.19 -0.50 -32.43
N ASP A 31 -8.03 -0.57 -33.45
CA ASP A 31 -7.98 -1.54 -34.54
C ASP A 31 -7.33 -0.98 -35.84
N ASP A 32 -6.88 0.28 -35.82
CA ASP A 32 -6.12 0.89 -36.92
C ASP A 32 -4.77 0.19 -37.10
N LYS A 33 -4.69 -0.64 -38.15
CA LYS A 33 -3.49 -1.41 -38.48
C LYS A 33 -2.30 -0.52 -38.82
N GLN A 34 -2.51 0.63 -39.45
CA GLN A 34 -1.41 1.53 -39.82
C GLN A 34 -0.82 2.12 -38.54
N LEU A 35 -1.66 2.57 -37.61
CA LEU A 35 -1.22 3.07 -36.31
C LEU A 35 -0.43 2.02 -35.52
N LEU A 36 -0.92 0.77 -35.47
CA LEU A 36 -0.23 -0.31 -34.76
C LEU A 36 1.14 -0.63 -35.36
N VAL A 37 1.29 -0.50 -36.68
CA VAL A 37 2.57 -0.68 -37.39
C VAL A 37 3.50 0.50 -37.10
N ASP A 38 3.01 1.73 -37.22
CA ASP A 38 3.80 2.95 -37.03
C ASP A 38 4.38 3.06 -35.61
N PHE A 39 3.61 2.61 -34.60
CA PHE A 39 4.01 2.62 -33.20
C PHE A 39 4.53 1.27 -32.68
N GLN A 40 4.84 0.31 -33.55
CA GLN A 40 5.30 -1.02 -33.14
C GLN A 40 6.49 -1.01 -32.15
N PRO A 41 7.54 -0.18 -32.32
CA PRO A 41 8.64 -0.10 -31.36
C PRO A 41 8.17 0.36 -29.97
N PHE A 42 7.25 1.33 -29.92
CA PHE A 42 6.68 1.84 -28.67
C PHE A 42 5.82 0.78 -27.97
N ILE A 43 4.91 0.13 -28.72
CA ILE A 43 4.05 -0.95 -28.20
C ILE A 43 4.91 -2.04 -27.55
N LYS A 44 6.02 -2.42 -28.20
CA LYS A 44 6.95 -3.43 -27.69
C LYS A 44 7.76 -2.97 -26.48
N MET A 45 8.38 -1.79 -26.56
CA MET A 45 9.33 -1.34 -25.54
C MET A 45 8.65 -0.73 -24.31
N VAL A 46 7.53 -0.03 -24.49
CA VAL A 46 6.85 0.72 -23.42
C VAL A 46 5.66 -0.05 -22.87
N LEU A 47 4.82 -0.63 -23.73
CA LEU A 47 3.63 -1.38 -23.27
C LEU A 47 3.93 -2.86 -22.99
N GLY A 48 5.09 -3.36 -23.44
CA GLY A 48 5.52 -4.75 -23.22
C GLY A 48 4.68 -5.79 -23.97
N ILE A 49 3.96 -5.36 -25.00
CA ILE A 49 3.10 -6.21 -25.85
C ILE A 49 3.53 -6.09 -27.32
N ASP A 50 2.87 -6.77 -28.25
CA ASP A 50 3.19 -6.65 -29.67
C ASP A 50 1.94 -6.47 -30.53
N ALA A 51 2.11 -6.03 -31.78
CA ALA A 51 0.99 -5.76 -32.68
C ALA A 51 0.15 -7.00 -33.03
N LYS A 52 0.64 -8.22 -32.75
CA LYS A 52 -0.11 -9.49 -32.90
C LYS A 52 -0.75 -9.92 -31.59
N ASN A 53 -0.18 -9.54 -30.45
CA ASN A 53 -0.64 -9.81 -29.10
C ASN A 53 -0.91 -8.49 -28.39
N THR A 54 -2.03 -7.85 -28.69
CA THR A 54 -2.41 -6.52 -28.17
C THR A 54 -2.87 -6.54 -26.71
N LYS A 55 -2.67 -7.65 -26.01
CA LYS A 55 -3.20 -7.91 -24.67
C LYS A 55 -2.17 -8.61 -23.80
N ILE A 56 -2.04 -8.13 -22.56
CA ILE A 56 -1.27 -8.80 -21.51
C ILE A 56 -2.06 -8.82 -20.21
N ILE A 57 -1.92 -9.91 -19.47
CA ILE A 57 -2.51 -10.08 -18.13
C ILE A 57 -1.37 -10.13 -17.12
N LEU A 58 -1.44 -9.25 -16.12
CA LEU A 58 -0.45 -9.12 -15.06
C LEU A 58 -1.12 -9.34 -13.69
N PRO A 59 -0.40 -9.84 -12.68
CA PRO A 59 -0.93 -9.86 -11.32
C PRO A 59 -1.16 -8.43 -10.81
N ALA A 60 -2.28 -8.22 -10.11
CA ALA A 60 -2.49 -6.99 -9.36
C ALA A 60 -1.48 -6.94 -8.20
N ALA A 61 -0.83 -5.79 -8.03
CA ALA A 61 0.21 -5.61 -7.03
C ALA A 61 0.18 -4.21 -6.44
N LEU A 62 0.57 -4.15 -5.17
CA LEU A 62 0.76 -2.92 -4.41
C LEU A 62 2.25 -2.72 -4.14
N TYR A 63 2.68 -1.47 -4.09
CA TYR A 63 4.05 -1.07 -3.86
C TYR A 63 4.07 0.05 -2.82
N ARG A 64 4.97 -0.05 -1.84
CA ARG A 64 5.27 1.05 -0.91
C ARG A 64 6.15 2.08 -1.61
N ALA A 65 5.84 3.35 -1.43
CA ALA A 65 6.74 4.42 -1.83
C ALA A 65 7.91 4.48 -0.84
N GLY A 66 9.14 4.46 -1.36
CA GLY A 66 10.34 4.68 -0.54
C GLY A 66 10.43 6.13 -0.03
N VAL A 67 11.34 6.38 0.91
CA VAL A 67 11.55 7.68 1.59
C VAL A 67 11.62 8.87 0.62
N ALA A 68 12.30 8.72 -0.53
CA ALA A 68 12.39 9.77 -1.54
C ALA A 68 11.06 10.04 -2.28
N ASN A 69 10.28 8.99 -2.59
CA ASN A 69 9.00 9.14 -3.29
C ASN A 69 7.87 9.62 -2.37
N ALA A 70 7.93 9.28 -1.07
CA ALA A 70 6.97 9.74 -0.07
C ALA A 70 7.17 11.23 0.25
N ALA A 71 8.42 11.71 0.29
CA ALA A 71 8.75 13.11 0.54
C ALA A 71 8.35 14.03 -0.62
N ASP A 72 8.53 13.59 -1.87
CA ASP A 72 8.31 14.44 -3.06
C ASP A 72 6.87 14.42 -3.58
N ARG A 73 6.08 13.37 -3.29
CA ARG A 73 4.72 13.18 -3.85
C ARG A 73 3.64 12.94 -2.80
N GLY A 74 4.01 12.96 -1.51
CA GLY A 74 3.12 12.69 -0.40
C GLY A 74 2.51 11.28 -0.39
N LEU A 75 2.96 10.36 -1.25
CA LEU A 75 2.36 9.05 -1.55
C LEU A 75 2.92 7.95 -0.64
N ASP A 76 2.07 7.21 0.07
CA ASP A 76 2.53 6.11 0.92
C ASP A 76 2.59 4.79 0.15
N MET A 77 1.56 4.48 -0.64
CA MET A 77 1.51 3.29 -1.49
C MET A 77 0.79 3.56 -2.80
N TRP A 78 1.08 2.72 -3.80
CA TRP A 78 0.38 2.73 -5.08
C TRP A 78 0.23 1.33 -5.65
N ALA A 79 -0.73 1.17 -6.55
CA ALA A 79 -1.02 -0.07 -7.23
C ALA A 79 -0.77 0.04 -8.73
N ASN A 80 -0.39 -1.08 -9.36
CA ASN A 80 -0.24 -1.14 -10.83
C ASN A 80 -1.56 -1.03 -11.62
N PHE A 81 -2.68 -0.80 -10.94
CA PHE A 81 -4.00 -0.51 -11.53
C PHE A 81 -4.48 0.92 -11.21
N GLY A 82 -3.56 1.84 -10.91
CA GLY A 82 -3.84 3.28 -10.80
C GLY A 82 -4.41 3.72 -9.47
N LEU A 83 -4.53 2.84 -8.48
CA LEU A 83 -4.94 3.20 -7.13
C LEU A 83 -3.76 3.74 -6.32
N ALA A 84 -3.89 4.93 -5.75
CA ALA A 84 -3.02 5.45 -4.70
C ALA A 84 -3.64 5.20 -3.33
N ILE A 85 -2.81 4.91 -2.32
CA ILE A 85 -3.26 4.70 -0.95
C ILE A 85 -2.46 5.60 -0.03
N GLN A 86 -3.18 6.37 0.77
CA GLN A 86 -2.67 7.28 1.77
C GLN A 86 -2.94 6.72 3.16
N VAL A 87 -1.91 6.65 3.99
CA VAL A 87 -2.02 6.14 5.36
C VAL A 87 -1.74 7.29 6.32
N LYS A 88 -2.80 7.74 6.98
CA LYS A 88 -2.76 8.89 7.88
C LYS A 88 -3.17 8.44 9.27
N HIS A 89 -2.17 8.27 10.13
CA HIS A 89 -2.37 7.86 11.52
C HIS A 89 -2.87 9.03 12.42
N LEU A 90 -2.89 10.26 11.93
CA LEU A 90 -3.29 11.48 12.66
C LEU A 90 -4.34 12.31 11.89
N THR A 91 -4.97 13.24 12.60
CA THR A 91 -5.98 14.19 12.11
C THR A 91 -5.56 14.88 10.83
N LEU A 92 -6.43 14.81 9.83
CA LEU A 92 -6.21 15.44 8.53
C LEU A 92 -6.71 16.89 8.58
N THR A 93 -5.81 17.85 8.34
CA THR A 93 -6.21 19.24 8.09
C THR A 93 -6.71 19.38 6.64
N PRO A 94 -7.56 20.39 6.34
CA PRO A 94 -7.98 20.68 4.97
C PRO A 94 -6.80 20.81 4.00
N GLU A 95 -5.72 21.48 4.44
CA GLU A 95 -4.48 21.68 3.68
C GLU A 95 -3.81 20.35 3.33
N LEU A 96 -3.75 19.40 4.28
CA LEU A 96 -3.14 18.10 4.04
C LEU A 96 -3.94 17.25 3.04
N ILE A 97 -5.26 17.39 3.04
CA ILE A 97 -6.13 16.71 2.06
C ILE A 97 -5.94 17.36 0.68
N GLU A 98 -5.73 18.67 0.62
CA GLU A 98 -5.38 19.38 -0.62
C GLU A 98 -4.09 18.88 -1.22
N ASP A 99 -3.05 18.79 -0.41
CA ASP A 99 -1.77 18.23 -0.84
C ASP A 99 -1.91 16.78 -1.32
N VAL A 100 -2.77 15.98 -0.68
CA VAL A 100 -3.06 14.60 -1.10
C VAL A 100 -3.81 14.57 -2.44
N ALA A 101 -4.84 15.38 -2.62
CA ALA A 101 -5.68 15.35 -3.82
C ALA A 101 -5.00 15.98 -5.05
N ASN A 102 -4.14 16.97 -4.83
CA ASN A 102 -3.40 17.67 -5.88
C ASN A 102 -2.00 17.10 -6.12
N GLY A 103 -1.33 16.60 -5.07
CA GLY A 103 0.03 16.04 -5.15
C GLY A 103 0.10 14.64 -5.75
N ILE A 104 -1.02 13.92 -5.78
CA ILE A 104 -1.10 12.58 -6.36
C ILE A 104 -1.71 12.66 -7.76
N ALA A 105 -0.90 12.31 -8.77
CA ALA A 105 -1.35 12.19 -10.18
C ALA A 105 -2.27 10.98 -10.44
N ALA A 106 -2.85 10.39 -9.39
CA ALA A 106 -3.73 9.22 -9.49
C ALA A 106 -5.18 9.69 -9.44
N ASP A 107 -5.98 9.19 -10.36
CA ASP A 107 -7.41 9.49 -10.43
C ASP A 107 -8.23 8.76 -9.34
N ARG A 108 -7.60 7.81 -8.64
CA ARG A 108 -8.24 6.96 -7.63
C ARG A 108 -7.38 6.89 -6.39
N ILE A 109 -7.89 7.44 -5.28
CA ILE A 109 -7.19 7.49 -4.00
C ILE A 109 -8.03 6.78 -2.94
N VAL A 110 -7.39 5.97 -2.11
CA VAL A 110 -7.97 5.44 -0.86
C VAL A 110 -7.23 6.04 0.33
N ILE A 111 -7.98 6.50 1.31
CA ILE A 111 -7.42 7.06 2.55
C ILE A 111 -7.60 6.03 3.67
N VAL A 112 -6.56 5.79 4.43
CA VAL A 112 -6.57 4.93 5.62
C VAL A 112 -6.36 5.83 6.84
N CYS A 113 -7.31 5.82 7.77
CA CYS A 113 -7.29 6.70 8.94
C CYS A 113 -7.75 5.99 10.23
N ILE A 114 -7.65 6.68 11.36
CA ILE A 114 -8.31 6.25 12.61
C ILE A 114 -9.82 6.53 12.53
N ASP A 115 -10.63 5.78 13.28
CA ASP A 115 -12.10 5.82 13.17
C ASP A 115 -12.70 7.19 13.47
N SER A 116 -12.15 7.92 14.45
CA SER A 116 -12.62 9.26 14.84
C SER A 116 -12.46 10.31 13.74
N GLU A 117 -11.58 10.07 12.77
CA GLU A 117 -11.26 11.03 11.70
C GLU A 117 -12.14 10.86 10.46
N LYS A 118 -12.82 9.71 10.32
CA LYS A 118 -13.60 9.40 9.11
C LYS A 118 -14.59 10.51 8.76
N THR A 119 -15.42 10.92 9.72
CA THR A 119 -16.44 11.96 9.49
C THR A 119 -15.84 13.32 9.16
N ALA A 120 -14.71 13.67 9.78
CA ALA A 120 -14.01 14.92 9.48
C ALA A 120 -13.50 14.91 8.03
N ILE A 121 -12.87 13.81 7.60
CA ILE A 121 -12.39 13.63 6.23
C ILE A 121 -13.55 13.66 5.24
N GLU A 122 -14.63 12.92 5.48
CA GLU A 122 -15.82 12.90 4.61
C GLU A 122 -16.40 14.31 4.42
N ASN A 123 -16.53 15.08 5.51
CA ASN A 123 -17.00 16.45 5.46
C ASN A 123 -16.06 17.35 4.65
N LEU A 124 -14.75 17.23 4.83
CA LEU A 124 -13.77 17.98 4.07
C LEU A 124 -13.83 17.65 2.58
N LEU A 125 -13.89 16.36 2.22
CA LEU A 125 -13.99 15.93 0.83
C LEU A 125 -15.26 16.46 0.14
N SER A 126 -16.35 16.58 0.88
CA SER A 126 -17.61 17.15 0.36
C SER A 126 -17.50 18.64 0.05
N GLN A 127 -16.68 19.38 0.79
CA GLN A 127 -16.51 20.84 0.63
C GLN A 127 -15.59 21.19 -0.54
N VAL A 128 -14.55 20.39 -0.78
CA VAL A 128 -13.50 20.71 -1.77
C VAL A 128 -13.75 20.08 -3.15
N GLY A 129 -14.80 19.24 -3.28
CA GLY A 129 -15.20 18.67 -4.58
C GLY A 129 -14.30 17.53 -5.07
N TRP A 130 -13.51 16.92 -4.20
CA TRP A 130 -12.63 15.78 -4.54
C TRP A 130 -13.26 14.40 -4.31
N GLY A 131 -14.56 14.35 -4.01
CA GLY A 131 -15.29 13.09 -3.84
C GLY A 131 -15.14 12.14 -5.03
N GLU A 132 -14.93 12.65 -6.25
CA GLU A 132 -14.72 11.80 -7.44
C GLU A 132 -13.34 11.14 -7.50
N LYS A 133 -12.29 11.77 -6.92
CA LYS A 133 -10.94 11.20 -6.85
C LYS A 133 -10.77 10.23 -5.69
N ILE A 134 -11.47 10.47 -4.57
CA ILE A 134 -11.41 9.59 -3.40
C ILE A 134 -12.37 8.42 -3.60
N GLN A 135 -11.82 7.24 -3.86
CA GLN A 135 -12.59 6.02 -4.03
C GLN A 135 -13.15 5.49 -2.70
N GLY A 136 -12.46 5.74 -1.58
CA GLY A 136 -12.94 5.28 -0.28
C GLY A 136 -12.04 5.65 0.89
N ILE A 137 -12.62 5.55 2.08
CA ILE A 137 -11.94 5.73 3.36
C ILE A 137 -12.02 4.40 4.12
N ILE A 138 -10.87 3.93 4.58
CA ILE A 138 -10.70 2.71 5.36
C ILE A 138 -10.29 3.12 6.77
N THR A 139 -10.99 2.62 7.78
CA THR A 139 -10.67 2.95 9.18
C THR A 139 -9.84 1.86 9.85
N MET A 140 -9.38 2.12 11.07
CA MET A 140 -8.66 1.13 11.87
C MET A 140 -9.56 -0.07 12.22
N ASP A 141 -10.86 0.14 12.45
CA ASP A 141 -11.81 -0.96 12.62
C ASP A 141 -11.91 -1.85 11.37
N ASP A 142 -11.90 -1.27 10.17
CA ASP A 142 -11.91 -2.05 8.91
C ASP A 142 -10.65 -2.94 8.82
N LEU A 143 -9.47 -2.38 9.14
CA LEU A 143 -8.21 -3.12 9.15
C LEU A 143 -8.25 -4.26 10.19
N ASP A 144 -8.70 -3.98 11.41
CA ASP A 144 -8.80 -4.97 12.48
C ASP A 144 -9.70 -6.13 12.09
N GLN A 145 -10.85 -5.86 11.47
CA GLN A 145 -11.75 -6.89 10.95
C GLN A 145 -11.06 -7.77 9.91
N TRP A 146 -10.34 -7.19 8.96
CA TRP A 146 -9.62 -7.96 7.94
C TRP A 146 -8.44 -8.75 8.50
N TYR A 147 -7.73 -8.21 9.49
CA TYR A 147 -6.71 -8.94 10.24
C TYR A 147 -7.32 -10.15 10.95
N LYS A 148 -8.44 -9.98 11.65
CA LYS A 148 -9.18 -11.07 12.31
C LYS A 148 -9.59 -12.15 11.32
N ILE A 149 -10.05 -11.80 10.12
CA ILE A 149 -10.35 -12.77 9.06
C ILE A 149 -9.10 -13.54 8.66
N CYS A 150 -8.00 -12.84 8.34
CA CYS A 150 -6.75 -13.49 7.91
C CYS A 150 -6.17 -14.42 8.97
N LEU A 151 -6.27 -14.04 10.25
CA LEU A 151 -5.72 -14.78 11.38
C LEU A 151 -6.71 -15.80 11.99
N SER A 152 -7.96 -15.81 11.53
CA SER A 152 -8.98 -16.76 11.98
C SER A 152 -8.55 -18.21 11.74
N GLY A 153 -9.12 -19.16 12.50
CA GLY A 153 -8.82 -20.58 12.34
C GLY A 153 -8.98 -21.09 10.89
N LYS A 154 -9.88 -20.48 10.12
CA LYS A 154 -10.13 -20.81 8.70
C LYS A 154 -8.96 -20.45 7.79
N TYR A 155 -8.30 -19.32 8.02
CA TYR A 155 -7.28 -18.76 7.12
C TYR A 155 -5.88 -18.66 7.74
N LYS A 156 -5.72 -19.05 9.01
CA LYS A 156 -4.45 -18.98 9.74
C LYS A 156 -3.30 -19.69 9.02
N ASN A 157 -3.55 -20.86 8.46
CA ASN A 157 -2.51 -21.70 7.83
C ASN A 157 -2.14 -21.24 6.41
N ASN A 158 -2.90 -20.33 5.80
CA ASN A 158 -2.59 -19.75 4.48
C ASN A 158 -2.40 -18.23 4.56
N LEU A 159 -3.47 -17.43 4.58
CA LEU A 159 -3.39 -15.97 4.62
C LEU A 159 -2.67 -15.50 5.89
N GLY A 160 -3.03 -16.03 7.06
CA GLY A 160 -2.43 -15.59 8.32
C GLY A 160 -0.91 -15.79 8.35
N LYS A 161 -0.43 -16.96 7.92
CA LYS A 161 1.00 -17.24 7.83
C LYS A 161 1.72 -16.34 6.82
N ASN A 162 1.10 -16.09 5.67
CA ASN A 162 1.69 -15.22 4.64
C ASN A 162 1.69 -13.76 5.06
N LEU A 163 0.63 -13.30 5.74
CA LEU A 163 0.51 -11.97 6.31
C LEU A 163 1.63 -11.69 7.30
N LEU A 164 1.83 -12.59 8.27
CA LEU A 164 2.89 -12.41 9.28
C LEU A 164 4.29 -12.40 8.65
N LYS A 165 4.53 -13.24 7.63
CA LYS A 165 5.78 -13.22 6.86
C LYS A 165 5.99 -11.92 6.09
N ASP A 166 4.93 -11.38 5.50
CA ASP A 166 4.97 -10.08 4.84
C ASP A 166 5.30 -8.99 5.85
N VAL A 167 4.60 -8.93 6.99
CA VAL A 167 4.88 -7.96 8.05
C VAL A 167 6.35 -8.04 8.48
N GLU A 168 6.87 -9.24 8.75
CA GLU A 168 8.27 -9.44 9.12
C GLU A 168 9.25 -8.96 8.04
N ARG A 169 8.99 -9.32 6.77
CA ARG A 169 9.84 -8.89 5.65
C ARG A 169 9.89 -7.37 5.54
N GLU A 170 8.72 -6.73 5.52
CA GLU A 170 8.61 -5.27 5.36
C GLU A 170 9.21 -4.51 6.55
N PHE A 171 9.07 -5.06 7.76
CA PHE A 171 9.69 -4.50 8.96
C PHE A 171 11.22 -4.57 8.88
N ASN A 172 11.79 -5.70 8.43
CA ASN A 172 13.23 -5.84 8.28
C ASN A 172 13.81 -4.97 7.15
N LEU A 173 13.05 -4.73 6.09
CA LEU A 173 13.43 -3.81 5.02
C LEU A 173 13.45 -2.35 5.51
N GLU A 174 12.47 -1.95 6.32
CA GLU A 174 12.39 -0.59 6.88
C GLU A 174 13.43 -0.35 7.98
N PHE A 175 13.69 -1.35 8.82
CA PHE A 175 14.59 -1.26 9.96
C PHE A 175 15.74 -2.29 9.86
N PRO A 176 16.71 -2.13 8.93
CA PRO A 176 17.79 -3.11 8.73
C PRO A 176 18.64 -3.36 9.97
N SER A 177 18.81 -2.33 10.81
CA SER A 177 19.55 -2.37 12.07
C SER A 177 18.93 -3.30 13.12
N ASN A 178 17.70 -3.78 12.92
CA ASN A 178 17.09 -4.80 13.79
C ASN A 178 17.94 -6.08 13.87
N SER A 179 18.64 -6.41 12.78
CA SER A 179 19.56 -7.55 12.73
C SER A 179 20.79 -7.39 13.64
N GLU A 180 21.18 -6.15 13.95
CA GLU A 180 22.33 -5.81 14.79
C GLU A 180 21.95 -5.60 16.27
N LEU A 181 20.68 -5.30 16.55
CA LEU A 181 20.19 -4.99 17.88
C LEU A 181 20.36 -6.17 18.86
N LEU A 182 20.00 -7.39 18.43
CA LEU A 182 20.14 -8.59 19.26
C LEU A 182 21.61 -8.97 19.55
N PRO A 183 22.52 -8.98 18.55
CA PRO A 183 23.96 -9.08 18.78
C PRO A 183 24.46 -8.02 19.77
N PHE A 184 24.11 -6.75 19.57
CA PHE A 184 24.52 -5.64 20.45
C PHE A 184 24.04 -5.83 21.90
N ILE A 185 22.76 -6.19 22.11
CA ILE A 185 22.19 -6.45 23.44
C ILE A 185 22.93 -7.61 24.13
N LYS A 186 23.28 -8.66 23.39
CA LYS A 186 24.04 -9.81 23.92
C LYS A 186 25.49 -9.45 24.23
N GLU A 187 26.16 -8.71 23.36
CA GLU A 187 27.54 -8.24 23.54
C GLU A 187 27.67 -7.37 24.79
N ARG A 188 26.74 -6.41 24.96
CA ARG A 188 26.70 -5.53 26.13
C ARG A 188 26.16 -6.20 27.40
N GLY A 189 25.74 -7.46 27.32
CA GLY A 189 25.23 -8.23 28.45
C GLY A 189 23.87 -7.74 28.97
N TYR A 190 23.15 -6.90 28.22
CA TYR A 190 21.84 -6.38 28.61
C TYR A 190 20.77 -7.48 28.69
N ASN A 191 20.96 -8.59 27.97
CA ASN A 191 20.12 -9.78 28.09
C ASN A 191 20.24 -10.51 29.44
N LYS A 192 21.21 -10.14 30.29
CA LYS A 192 21.47 -10.74 31.61
C LYS A 192 21.03 -9.84 32.77
N LEU A 193 20.49 -8.66 32.48
CA LEU A 193 19.96 -7.79 33.53
C LEU A 193 18.80 -8.50 34.23
N LYS A 194 18.95 -8.77 35.53
CA LYS A 194 17.84 -9.25 36.35
C LYS A 194 16.78 -8.15 36.38
N LYS A 195 15.53 -8.50 36.10
CA LYS A 195 14.41 -7.60 36.39
C LYS A 195 14.50 -7.22 37.86
N SER A 196 14.59 -5.92 38.13
CA SER A 196 14.47 -5.40 39.48
C SER A 196 13.04 -5.68 39.94
N ASP A 197 12.86 -6.27 41.13
CA ASP A 197 11.55 -6.49 41.77
C ASP A 197 10.81 -5.18 42.15
N ARG A 198 11.30 -4.03 41.68
CA ARG A 198 10.73 -2.69 41.88
C ARG A 198 10.27 -2.06 40.56
N TRP A 199 9.45 -2.78 39.79
CA TRP A 199 8.58 -2.23 38.74
C TRP A 199 7.34 -3.12 38.62
#